data_AF-A0A381PQJ0-F1
#
_entry.id   AF-A0A381PQJ0-F1
#
_cell.length_a   1.000
_cell.length_b   1.000
_cell.length_c   1.000
_cell.angle_alpha   90.00
_cell.angle_beta   90.00
_cell.angle_gamma   90.00
#
_symmetry.space_group_name_H-M   'P 1'
#
loop_
_entity.id
_entity.type
_entity.pdbx_description
1 polymer ?
#
loop_
_entity_poly.entity_id
_entity_poly.type
_entity_poly.pdbx_seq_one_letter_code
_entity_poly.pdbx_strand_id
1 'polypeptide(L)'
;MIADEAGITTGAIYHYFSSKVEIFSAVEVEVRDYVYRRFAVALGDQETMIGKLEKMLEMAHALHRDDPTLAKFLASYRIDTRRVAELRDVLHESPIRDQFVSQLVTAGIATGEISEESGPLVKGLMKTLTVGLTDAFLEDLEGQRLAIDGIKAVLREGIAFDAQQPPG
;
A
#
# COMPACT_ATOMS: atom_id res chain seq x y z
N MET A 1 2.18 27.02 -8.51
CA MET A 1 2.01 26.15 -9.69
C MET A 1 3.23 25.22 -9.74
N ILE A 2 3.16 24.00 -10.30
CA ILE A 2 4.30 23.04 -10.30
C ILE A 2 5.60 23.69 -10.83
N ALA A 3 5.49 24.55 -11.84
CA ALA A 3 6.63 25.28 -12.41
C ALA A 3 7.28 26.24 -11.40
N ASP A 4 6.46 27.02 -10.69
CA ASP A 4 6.93 27.97 -9.68
C ASP A 4 7.60 27.26 -8.50
N GLU A 5 7.06 26.11 -8.06
CA GLU A 5 7.64 25.29 -6.98
C GLU A 5 8.94 24.61 -7.40
N ALA A 6 9.04 24.19 -8.66
CA ALA A 6 10.26 23.61 -9.22
C ALA A 6 11.29 24.67 -9.66
N GLY A 7 11.00 25.97 -9.50
CA GLY A 7 11.89 27.06 -9.89
C GLY A 7 12.12 27.18 -11.40
N ILE A 8 11.19 26.68 -12.21
CA ILE A 8 11.27 26.67 -13.68
C ILE A 8 10.10 27.42 -14.31
N THR A 9 10.22 27.77 -15.59
CA THR A 9 9.10 28.38 -16.33
C THR A 9 8.06 27.32 -16.68
N THR A 10 6.78 27.70 -16.79
CA THR A 10 5.72 26.78 -17.22
C THR A 10 6.01 26.12 -18.58
N GLY A 11 6.71 26.83 -19.47
CA GLY A 11 7.17 26.27 -20.75
C GLY A 11 8.24 25.18 -20.60
N ALA A 12 9.10 25.26 -19.58
CA ALA A 12 10.15 24.27 -19.32
C ALA A 12 9.60 22.90 -18.91
N ILE A 13 8.47 22.86 -18.19
CA ILE A 13 7.79 21.60 -17.87
C ILE A 13 7.38 20.85 -19.15
N TYR A 14 6.88 21.58 -20.14
CA TYR A 14 6.43 20.98 -21.41
C TYR A 14 7.58 20.52 -22.33
N HIS A 15 8.83 20.83 -22.00
CA HIS A 15 10.00 20.22 -22.64
C HIS A 15 10.28 18.80 -22.13
N TYR A 16 9.86 18.48 -20.90
CA TYR A 16 10.04 17.16 -20.30
C TYR A 16 8.79 16.30 -20.40
N PHE A 17 7.61 16.92 -20.44
CA PHE A 17 6.33 16.24 -20.48
C PHE A 17 5.41 16.82 -21.55
N SER A 18 4.93 15.98 -22.44
CA SER A 18 4.02 16.31 -23.53
C SER A 18 2.61 16.65 -23.03
N SER A 19 2.25 16.24 -21.81
CA SER A 19 0.91 16.49 -21.23
C SER A 19 0.89 16.44 -19.71
N LYS A 20 -0.20 16.94 -19.11
CA LYS A 20 -0.47 16.79 -17.66
C LYS A 20 -0.68 15.33 -17.25
N VAL A 21 -1.19 14.49 -18.15
CA VAL A 21 -1.34 13.05 -17.93
C VAL A 21 0.02 12.39 -17.79
N GLU A 22 1.00 12.81 -18.59
CA GLU A 22 2.37 12.30 -18.51
C GLU A 22 3.05 12.70 -17.19
N ILE A 23 2.87 13.95 -16.75
CA ILE A 23 3.33 14.40 -15.42
C ILE A 23 2.70 13.55 -14.32
N PHE A 24 1.39 13.36 -14.37
CA PHE A 24 0.66 12.58 -13.37
C PHE A 24 1.12 11.12 -13.30
N SER A 25 1.36 10.50 -14.46
CA SER A 25 1.92 9.14 -14.58
C SER A 25 3.34 9.06 -14.00
N ALA A 26 4.19 10.03 -14.34
CA ALA A 26 5.58 10.06 -13.89
C ALA A 26 5.67 10.19 -12.36
N VAL A 27 4.85 11.06 -11.77
CA VAL A 27 4.75 11.20 -10.30
C VAL A 27 4.28 9.88 -9.68
N GLU A 28 3.33 9.19 -10.31
CA GLU A 28 2.88 7.90 -9.78
C GLU A 28 3.95 6.82 -9.81
N VAL A 29 4.71 6.71 -10.90
CA VAL A 29 5.86 5.80 -10.98
C VAL A 29 6.86 6.11 -9.87
N GLU A 30 7.20 7.39 -9.69
CA GLU A 30 8.17 7.81 -8.68
C GLU A 30 7.69 7.51 -7.25
N VAL A 31 6.45 7.89 -6.91
CA VAL A 31 5.84 7.64 -5.59
C VAL A 31 5.75 6.14 -5.32
N ARG A 32 5.29 5.35 -6.30
CA ARG A 32 5.19 3.89 -6.18
C ARG A 32 6.55 3.25 -5.96
N ASP A 33 7.54 3.58 -6.78
CA ASP A 33 8.89 3.00 -6.67
C ASP A 33 9.56 3.40 -5.36
N TYR A 34 9.35 4.62 -4.89
CA TYR A 34 9.80 5.07 -3.59
C TYR A 34 9.20 4.24 -2.44
N VAL A 35 7.88 4.03 -2.43
CA VAL A 35 7.19 3.22 -1.41
C VAL A 35 7.66 1.77 -1.44
N TYR A 36 7.68 1.13 -2.62
CA TYR A 36 8.07 -0.29 -2.71
C TYR A 36 9.56 -0.53 -2.43
N ARG A 37 10.45 0.42 -2.72
CA ARG A 37 11.86 0.33 -2.28
C ARG A 37 11.98 0.32 -0.77
N ARG A 38 11.20 1.16 -0.06
CA ARG A 38 11.19 1.16 1.40
C ARG A 38 10.66 -0.15 1.97
N PHE A 39 9.60 -0.71 1.38
CA PHE A 39 9.13 -2.04 1.76
C PHE A 39 10.19 -3.12 1.50
N ALA A 40 10.83 -3.13 0.32
CA ALA A 40 11.86 -4.11 0.01
C ALA A 40 13.01 -4.08 1.03
N VAL A 41 13.47 -2.90 1.44
CA VAL A 41 14.49 -2.74 2.47
C VAL A 41 13.98 -3.21 3.84
N ALA A 42 12.78 -2.78 4.24
CA ALA A 42 12.22 -3.07 5.56
C ALA A 42 11.88 -4.56 5.79
N LEU A 43 11.58 -5.28 4.71
CA LEU A 43 11.19 -6.70 4.74
C LEU A 43 12.37 -7.64 4.47
N GLY A 44 13.55 -7.10 4.15
CA GLY A 44 14.72 -7.87 3.71
C GLY A 44 15.29 -8.81 4.78
N ASP A 45 15.06 -8.51 6.06
CA ASP A 45 15.50 -9.31 7.22
C ASP A 45 14.42 -10.28 7.73
N GLN A 46 13.24 -10.30 7.11
CA GLN A 46 12.12 -11.15 7.53
C GLN A 46 12.02 -12.38 6.63
N GLU A 47 12.02 -13.56 7.22
CA GLU A 47 11.89 -14.84 6.50
C GLU A 47 10.42 -15.29 6.39
N THR A 48 9.63 -15.04 7.44
CA THR A 48 8.22 -15.46 7.53
C THR A 48 7.27 -14.44 6.91
N MET A 49 6.15 -14.92 6.37
CA MET A 49 5.03 -14.10 5.89
C MET A 49 4.48 -13.21 7.00
N ILE A 50 4.24 -13.74 8.22
CA ILE A 50 3.75 -12.92 9.33
C ILE A 50 4.78 -11.83 9.65
N GLY A 51 6.07 -12.15 9.75
CA GLY A 51 7.12 -11.17 10.01
C GLY A 51 7.18 -10.08 8.93
N LYS A 52 7.11 -10.48 7.66
CA LYS A 52 7.06 -9.54 6.53
C LYS A 52 5.81 -8.65 6.57
N LEU A 53 4.65 -9.21 6.89
CA LEU A 53 3.40 -8.46 7.01
C LEU A 53 3.46 -7.46 8.16
N GLU A 54 3.97 -7.85 9.33
CA GLU A 54 4.14 -6.93 10.46
C GLU A 54 5.07 -5.78 10.10
N LYS A 55 6.24 -6.06 9.50
CA LYS A 55 7.17 -5.01 9.05
C LYS A 55 6.57 -4.11 7.99
N MET A 56 5.77 -4.66 7.08
CA MET A 56 5.05 -3.87 6.07
C MET A 56 4.08 -2.89 6.72
N LEU A 57 3.28 -3.34 7.69
CA LEU A 57 2.32 -2.50 8.40
C LEU A 57 3.03 -1.34 9.14
N GLU A 58 4.12 -1.66 9.86
CA GLU A 58 4.91 -0.64 10.56
C GLU A 58 5.57 0.36 9.59
N MET A 59 6.08 -0.13 8.45
CA MET A 59 6.66 0.74 7.42
C MET A 59 5.61 1.61 6.74
N ALA A 60 4.40 1.08 6.49
CA ALA A 60 3.30 1.86 5.92
C ALA A 60 2.86 2.99 6.87
N HIS A 61 2.81 2.72 8.18
CA HIS A 61 2.53 3.74 9.19
C HIS A 61 3.63 4.80 9.26
N ALA A 62 4.90 4.37 9.26
CA ALA A 62 6.03 5.30 9.26
C ALA A 62 6.01 6.21 8.02
N LEU A 63 5.79 5.64 6.83
CA LEU A 63 5.64 6.41 5.58
C LEU A 63 4.49 7.41 5.67
N HIS A 64 3.33 7.01 6.19
CA HIS A 64 2.18 7.90 6.34
C HIS A 64 2.47 9.05 7.30
N ARG A 65 3.10 8.76 8.45
CA ARG A 65 3.48 9.76 9.45
C ARG A 65 4.50 10.75 8.89
N ASP A 66 5.49 10.26 8.15
CA ASP A 66 6.60 11.07 7.63
C ASP A 66 6.16 11.92 6.45
N ASP A 67 5.32 11.37 5.57
CA ASP A 67 4.78 12.08 4.41
C ASP A 67 3.36 11.56 4.06
N PRO A 68 2.31 12.21 4.60
CA PRO A 68 0.92 11.81 4.34
C PRO A 68 0.49 12.09 2.90
N THR A 69 1.26 12.88 2.13
CA THR A 69 0.93 13.19 0.72
C THR A 69 1.06 11.97 -0.18
N LEU A 70 1.94 11.02 0.16
CA LEU A 70 2.14 9.77 -0.58
C LEU A 70 0.87 8.92 -0.60
N ALA A 71 0.29 8.68 0.58
CA ALA A 71 -0.94 7.89 0.73
C ALA A 71 -2.11 8.58 0.02
N LYS A 72 -2.24 9.90 0.19
CA LYS A 72 -3.28 10.71 -0.49
C LYS A 72 -3.13 10.63 -2.00
N PHE A 73 -1.92 10.78 -2.54
CA PHE A 73 -1.66 10.68 -3.97
C PHE A 73 -2.04 9.28 -4.52
N LEU A 74 -1.61 8.21 -3.86
CA LEU A 74 -1.91 6.83 -4.28
C LEU A 74 -3.42 6.50 -4.19
N ALA A 75 -4.14 7.05 -3.22
CA ALA A 75 -5.59 6.94 -3.11
C ALA A 75 -6.29 7.71 -4.25
N SER A 76 -5.92 8.97 -4.48
CA SER A 76 -6.45 9.80 -5.56
C SER A 76 -6.19 9.18 -6.93
N TYR A 77 -4.97 8.68 -7.18
CA TYR A 77 -4.60 8.02 -8.43
C TYR A 77 -5.52 6.83 -8.76
N ARG A 78 -5.84 5.98 -7.77
CA ARG A 78 -6.76 4.85 -7.96
C ARG A 78 -8.19 5.30 -8.30
N ILE A 79 -8.65 6.40 -7.73
CA ILE A 79 -9.98 6.94 -8.01
C ILE A 79 -10.01 7.58 -9.40
N ASP A 80 -9.01 8.41 -9.72
CA ASP A 80 -8.95 9.16 -10.97
C ASP A 80 -8.75 8.27 -12.19
N THR A 81 -7.91 7.22 -12.10
CA THR A 81 -7.76 6.22 -13.17
C THR A 81 -9.06 5.45 -13.49
N ARG A 82 -9.94 5.29 -12.49
CA ARG A 82 -11.28 4.69 -12.71
C ARG A 82 -12.25 5.69 -13.32
N ARG A 83 -12.16 6.96 -12.93
CA ARG A 83 -13.14 8.01 -13.29
C ARG A 83 -12.85 8.70 -14.61
N VAL A 84 -11.58 8.89 -14.97
CA VAL A 84 -11.14 9.65 -16.14
C VAL A 84 -10.73 8.71 -17.26
N ALA A 85 -11.47 8.73 -18.38
CA ALA A 85 -11.23 7.83 -19.51
C ALA A 85 -9.82 8.00 -20.10
N GLU A 86 -9.35 9.24 -20.25
CA GLU A 86 -8.00 9.55 -20.76
C GLU A 86 -6.88 8.95 -19.89
N LEU A 87 -7.10 8.85 -18.58
CA LEU A 87 -6.17 8.21 -17.66
C LEU A 87 -6.22 6.69 -17.78
N ARG A 88 -7.42 6.12 -17.98
CA ARG A 88 -7.61 4.67 -18.12
C ARG A 88 -6.89 4.09 -19.35
N ASP A 89 -6.90 4.84 -20.46
CA ASP A 89 -6.33 4.37 -21.73
C ASP A 89 -4.80 4.48 -21.77
N VAL A 90 -4.22 5.37 -20.95
CA VAL A 90 -2.78 5.67 -20.93
C VAL A 90 -2.07 5.02 -19.74
N LEU A 91 -2.78 4.78 -18.64
CA LEU A 91 -2.18 4.27 -17.41
C LEU A 91 -2.47 2.77 -17.27
N HIS A 92 -1.41 1.98 -17.36
CA HIS A 92 -1.49 0.54 -17.10
C HIS A 92 -1.41 0.27 -15.59
N GLU A 93 -2.19 -0.70 -15.10
CA GLU A 93 -2.00 -1.21 -13.75
C GLU A 93 -0.59 -1.78 -13.59
N SER A 94 0.19 -1.26 -12.65
CA SER A 94 1.50 -1.83 -12.36
C SER A 94 1.37 -3.18 -11.66
N PRO A 95 2.09 -4.21 -12.13
CA PRO A 95 2.06 -5.53 -11.53
C PRO A 95 2.75 -5.55 -10.16
N ILE A 96 3.46 -4.49 -9.75
CA ILE A 96 4.32 -4.49 -8.56
C ILE A 96 3.55 -4.83 -7.27
N ARG A 97 2.32 -4.32 -7.11
CA ARG A 97 1.47 -4.63 -5.95
C ARG A 97 1.12 -6.12 -5.91
N ASP A 98 0.70 -6.64 -7.05
CA ASP A 98 0.28 -8.03 -7.17
C ASP A 98 1.46 -8.99 -7.04
N GLN A 99 2.65 -8.60 -7.52
CA GLN A 99 3.91 -9.31 -7.31
C GLN A 99 4.32 -9.29 -5.84
N PHE A 100 4.28 -8.13 -5.20
CA PHE A 100 4.62 -7.98 -3.78
C PHE A 100 3.71 -8.83 -2.89
N VAL A 101 2.39 -8.80 -3.09
CA VAL A 101 1.46 -9.68 -2.36
C VAL A 101 1.75 -11.15 -2.66
N SER A 102 2.07 -11.50 -3.90
CA SER A 102 2.41 -12.89 -4.25
C SER A 102 3.70 -13.35 -3.54
N GLN A 103 4.70 -12.49 -3.38
CA GLN A 103 5.92 -12.80 -2.63
C GLN A 103 5.65 -13.09 -1.15
N LEU A 104 4.73 -12.36 -0.51
CA LEU A 104 4.31 -12.64 0.87
C LEU A 104 3.68 -14.04 0.98
N VAL A 105 2.76 -14.38 0.06
CA VAL A 105 2.10 -15.69 0.04
C VAL A 105 3.10 -16.81 -0.22
N THR A 106 4.04 -16.62 -1.15
CA THR A 106 5.11 -17.58 -1.40
C THR A 106 5.97 -17.82 -0.17
N ALA A 107 6.32 -16.77 0.59
CA ALA A 107 7.06 -16.91 1.85
C ALA A 107 6.25 -17.71 2.88
N GLY A 108 4.94 -17.49 2.97
CA GLY A 108 4.07 -18.19 3.92
C GLY A 108 3.93 -19.69 3.60
N ILE A 109 3.86 -20.05 2.31
CA ILE A 109 3.86 -21.44 1.87
C ILE A 109 5.23 -22.09 2.16
N ALA A 110 6.32 -21.40 1.79
CA ALA A 110 7.67 -21.93 1.95
C ALA A 110 8.07 -22.17 3.41
N THR A 111 7.57 -21.34 4.33
CA THR A 111 7.83 -21.46 5.78
C THR A 111 6.79 -22.31 6.52
N GLY A 112 5.73 -22.75 5.84
CA GLY A 112 4.66 -23.57 6.41
C GLY A 112 3.64 -22.81 7.27
N GLU A 113 3.64 -21.47 7.24
CA GLU A 113 2.63 -20.65 7.90
C GLU A 113 1.24 -20.80 7.27
N ILE A 114 1.18 -21.10 5.96
CA ILE A 114 -0.05 -21.37 5.22
C ILE A 114 0.12 -22.56 4.28
N SER A 115 -0.97 -23.26 3.99
CA SER A 115 -0.98 -24.31 2.95
C SER A 115 -1.10 -23.71 1.55
N GLU A 116 -0.68 -24.46 0.52
CA GLU A 116 -0.90 -24.08 -0.89
C GLU A 116 -2.39 -23.85 -1.19
N GLU A 117 -3.27 -24.67 -0.60
CA GLU A 117 -4.72 -24.55 -0.72
C GLU A 117 -5.23 -23.20 -0.16
N SER A 118 -4.63 -22.72 0.93
CA SER A 118 -5.00 -21.45 1.56
C SER A 118 -4.42 -20.23 0.81
N GLY A 119 -3.44 -20.43 -0.06
CA GLY A 119 -2.71 -19.36 -0.76
C GLY A 119 -3.61 -18.33 -1.45
N PRO A 120 -4.62 -18.72 -2.25
CA PRO A 120 -5.55 -17.80 -2.89
C PRO A 120 -6.38 -16.96 -1.90
N LEU A 121 -6.81 -17.56 -0.79
CA LEU A 121 -7.58 -16.87 0.25
C LEU A 121 -6.72 -15.81 0.94
N VAL A 122 -5.50 -16.18 1.33
CA VAL A 122 -4.55 -15.25 1.96
C VAL A 122 -4.14 -14.14 1.00
N LYS A 123 -3.94 -14.44 -0.28
CA LYS A 123 -3.70 -13.42 -1.31
C LYS A 123 -4.83 -12.39 -1.37
N GLY A 124 -6.09 -12.84 -1.32
CA GLY A 124 -7.27 -11.98 -1.28
C GLY A 124 -7.28 -11.08 -0.05
N LEU A 125 -7.04 -11.66 1.13
CA LEU A 125 -6.94 -10.92 2.40
C LEU A 125 -5.84 -9.85 2.35
N MET A 126 -4.64 -10.20 1.91
CA MET A 126 -3.50 -9.26 1.83
C MET A 126 -3.77 -8.08 0.89
N LYS A 127 -4.42 -8.34 -0.26
CA LYS A 127 -4.84 -7.27 -1.18
C LYS A 127 -5.80 -6.30 -0.48
N THR A 128 -6.78 -6.82 0.24
CA THR A 128 -7.77 -6.02 0.98
C THR A 128 -7.12 -5.19 2.08
N LEU A 129 -6.24 -5.80 2.88
CA LEU A 129 -5.54 -5.10 3.97
C LEU A 129 -4.66 -3.96 3.45
N THR A 130 -3.91 -4.19 2.37
CA THR A 130 -3.01 -3.17 1.80
C THR A 130 -3.80 -1.94 1.29
N VAL A 131 -4.91 -2.19 0.60
CA VAL A 131 -5.82 -1.14 0.10
C VAL A 131 -6.48 -0.40 1.27
N GLY A 132 -7.07 -1.15 2.20
CA GLY A 132 -7.79 -0.60 3.35
C GLY A 132 -6.91 0.26 4.25
N LEU A 133 -5.68 -0.18 4.55
CA LEU A 133 -4.76 0.57 5.39
C LEU A 133 -4.34 1.93 4.79
N THR A 134 -4.30 2.00 3.45
CA THR A 134 -3.95 3.23 2.73
C THR A 134 -5.15 4.17 2.65
N ASP A 135 -6.34 3.66 2.34
CA ASP A 135 -7.51 4.49 2.03
C ASP A 135 -8.33 4.86 3.26
N ALA A 136 -8.48 3.97 4.23
CA ALA A 136 -9.39 4.18 5.37
C ALA A 136 -8.86 5.21 6.39
N PHE A 137 -7.56 5.47 6.39
CA PHE A 137 -6.89 6.25 7.43
C PHE A 137 -6.11 7.45 6.90
N LEU A 138 -6.53 8.02 5.75
CA LEU A 138 -5.86 9.16 5.10
C LEU A 138 -5.64 10.39 6.00
N GLU A 139 -6.48 10.57 7.01
CA GLU A 139 -6.44 11.69 7.95
C GLU A 139 -6.45 11.24 9.43
N ASP A 140 -6.29 9.93 9.68
CA ASP A 140 -6.45 9.33 11.00
C ASP A 140 -5.30 8.38 11.33
N LEU A 141 -4.16 8.98 11.70
CA LEU A 141 -2.95 8.23 12.10
C LEU A 141 -3.17 7.38 13.35
N GLU A 142 -4.01 7.84 14.29
CA GLU A 142 -4.31 7.11 15.52
C GLU A 142 -5.16 5.87 15.22
N GLY A 143 -6.23 6.03 14.44
CA GLY A 143 -7.02 4.91 13.93
C GLY A 143 -6.19 3.94 13.09
N GLN A 144 -5.25 4.44 12.29
CA GLN A 144 -4.33 3.58 11.54
C GLN A 144 -3.48 2.72 12.49
N ARG A 145 -2.94 3.32 13.57
CA ARG A 145 -2.17 2.58 14.57
C ARG A 145 -3.01 1.51 15.23
N LEU A 146 -4.23 1.85 15.68
CA LEU A 146 -5.16 0.90 16.29
C LEU A 146 -5.50 -0.26 15.35
N ALA A 147 -5.71 0.03 14.06
CA ALA A 147 -5.96 -1.00 13.06
C ALA A 147 -4.75 -1.92 12.86
N ILE A 148 -3.53 -1.37 12.82
CA ILE A 148 -2.29 -2.16 12.73
C ILE A 148 -2.15 -3.06 13.95
N ASP A 149 -2.34 -2.52 15.15
CA ASP A 149 -2.25 -3.30 16.39
C ASP A 149 -3.30 -4.42 16.44
N GLY A 150 -4.54 -4.13 16.02
CA GLY A 150 -5.59 -5.13 15.88
C GLY A 150 -5.25 -6.24 14.87
N ILE A 151 -4.73 -5.88 13.68
CA ILE A 151 -4.31 -6.86 12.68
C ILE A 151 -3.20 -7.75 13.24
N LYS A 152 -2.20 -7.18 13.92
CA LYS A 152 -1.11 -7.95 14.54
C LYS A 152 -1.60 -8.89 15.63
N ALA A 153 -2.53 -8.43 16.47
CA ALA A 153 -3.15 -9.28 17.48
C ALA A 153 -3.88 -10.47 16.85
N VAL A 154 -4.69 -10.22 15.81
CA VAL A 154 -5.42 -11.28 15.09
C VAL A 154 -4.48 -12.30 14.45
N LEU A 155 -3.34 -11.87 13.89
CA LEU A 155 -2.36 -12.78 13.29
C LEU A 155 -1.66 -13.68 14.31
N ARG A 156 -1.43 -13.18 15.53
CA ARG A 156 -0.72 -13.90 16.59
C ARG A 156 -1.63 -14.80 17.42
N GLU A 157 -2.84 -14.31 17.71
CA GLU A 157 -3.71 -14.86 18.74
C GLU A 157 -5.07 -15.32 18.17
N GLY A 158 -5.39 -14.97 16.92
CA GLY A 158 -6.72 -15.15 16.33
C GLY A 158 -7.72 -14.06 16.75
N ILE A 159 -8.97 -14.18 16.28
CA ILE A 159 -10.06 -13.28 16.71
C ILE A 159 -10.74 -13.89 17.94
N ALA A 160 -10.38 -13.42 19.13
CA ALA A 160 -11.21 -13.58 20.32
C ALA A 160 -12.08 -12.33 20.47
N PHE A 161 -13.38 -12.43 20.18
CA PHE A 161 -14.31 -11.43 20.69
C PHE A 161 -14.42 -11.66 22.20
N ASP A 162 -14.27 -10.61 23.01
CA ASP A 162 -14.78 -10.60 24.39
C ASP A 162 -16.31 -10.70 24.34
N ALA A 163 -16.81 -11.90 24.03
CA ALA A 163 -18.18 -12.26 24.30
C ALA A 163 -18.27 -12.36 25.82
N GLN A 164 -18.76 -11.29 26.45
CA GLN A 164 -19.26 -11.37 27.81
C GLN A 164 -20.09 -12.64 27.92
N GLN A 165 -19.66 -13.57 28.79
CA GLN A 165 -20.51 -14.68 29.18
C GLN A 165 -21.85 -14.09 29.64
N PRO A 166 -22.99 -14.58 29.13
CA PRO A 166 -24.27 -14.10 29.62
C PRO A 166 -24.32 -14.30 31.14
N PRO A 167 -24.83 -13.32 31.91
CA PRO A 167 -25.03 -13.52 33.34
C PRO A 167 -25.95 -14.73 33.52
N GLY A 168 -25.49 -15.69 34.31
CA GLY A 168 -26.20 -16.92 34.64
C GLY A 168 -27.42 -16.70 35.52
#